data_AF-A0A2E5IYK9-F1
#
_entry.id   AF-A0A2E5IYK9-F1
#
_cell.length_a   1.000
_cell.length_b   1.000
_cell.length_c   1.000
_cell.angle_alpha   90.00
_cell.angle_beta   90.00
_cell.angle_gamma   90.00
#
_symmetry.space_group_name_H-M   'P 1'
#
loop_
_entity.id
_entity.type
_entity.pdbx_description
1 polymer ?
#
loop_
_entity_poly.entity_id
_entity_poly.type
_entity_poly.pdbx_seq_one_letter_code
_entity_poly.pdbx_strand_id
1 'polypeptide(L)'
;MKAGDVELTGVFTDSEARFLRAQFDSCRIALVCRSTLDEKIVLLRWSLGAFDTSSPITDGGRRPHVAYYVLDSGGDEQLVPIASSSDLAEQYPGHFEAGLIPVRRSRLGCLGAAICVLSMVGLVFVGF
;
A
#
# COMPACT_ATOMS: atom_id res chain seq x y z
N MET A 1 -3.23 32.88 3.80
CA MET A 1 -2.15 31.91 3.55
C MET A 1 -2.77 30.53 3.69
N LYS A 2 -2.96 29.78 2.60
CA LYS A 2 -3.64 28.48 2.67
C LYS A 2 -2.66 27.45 3.22
N ALA A 3 -3.04 26.80 4.32
CA ALA A 3 -2.42 25.57 4.81
C ALA A 3 -2.33 24.56 3.66
N GLY A 4 -1.26 23.78 3.59
CA GLY A 4 -0.96 22.99 2.41
C GLY A 4 -2.06 21.98 2.12
N ASP A 5 -2.61 22.08 0.91
CA ASP A 5 -3.77 21.30 0.51
C ASP A 5 -3.40 19.82 0.35
N VAL A 6 -4.25 18.93 0.85
CA VAL A 6 -4.12 17.48 0.62
C VAL A 6 -4.77 17.16 -0.73
N GLU A 7 -3.95 16.77 -1.69
CA GLU A 7 -4.39 16.36 -3.02
C GLU A 7 -4.87 14.90 -2.99
N LEU A 8 -6.16 14.67 -3.21
CA LEU A 8 -6.77 13.34 -3.25
C LEU A 8 -6.94 12.89 -4.71
N THR A 9 -6.35 11.75 -5.07
CA THR A 9 -6.49 11.14 -6.40
C THR A 9 -7.25 9.82 -6.28
N GLY A 10 -8.46 9.75 -6.86
CA GLY A 10 -9.31 8.56 -6.83
C GLY A 10 -10.72 8.85 -6.33
N VAL A 11 -11.54 7.81 -6.20
CA VAL A 11 -12.95 7.93 -5.76
C VAL A 11 -13.03 7.67 -4.26
N PHE A 12 -12.94 8.76 -3.50
CA PHE A 12 -13.15 8.77 -2.06
C PHE A 12 -14.58 9.19 -1.74
N THR A 13 -15.14 8.65 -0.65
CA THR A 13 -16.37 9.20 -0.08
C THR A 13 -16.09 10.54 0.60
N ASP A 14 -17.12 11.36 0.83
CA ASP A 14 -16.96 12.65 1.52
C ASP A 14 -16.43 12.49 2.96
N SER A 15 -16.81 11.41 3.64
CA SER A 15 -16.33 11.08 4.98
C SER A 15 -14.85 10.71 4.96
N GLU A 16 -14.43 9.80 4.06
CA GLU A 16 -13.02 9.42 3.88
C GLU A 16 -12.16 10.65 3.56
N ALA A 17 -12.61 11.48 2.62
CA ALA A 17 -11.88 12.68 2.21
C ALA A 17 -11.74 13.70 3.36
N ARG A 18 -12.79 13.86 4.19
CA ARG A 18 -12.75 14.72 5.37
C ARG A 18 -11.78 14.17 6.42
N PHE A 19 -11.84 12.87 6.69
CA PHE A 19 -10.95 12.21 7.64
C PHE A 19 -9.48 12.35 7.21
N LEU A 20 -9.16 12.04 5.96
CA LEU A 20 -7.79 12.15 5.43
C LEU A 20 -7.24 13.57 5.49
N ARG A 21 -8.06 14.58 5.19
CA ARG A 21 -7.67 16.00 5.32
C ARG A 21 -7.47 16.46 6.76
N ALA A 22 -8.08 15.79 7.73
CA ALA A 22 -7.86 16.07 9.15
C ALA A 22 -6.57 15.43 9.69
N GLN A 23 -6.15 14.30 9.09
CA GLN A 23 -4.98 13.53 9.53
C GLN A 23 -3.68 13.94 8.85
N PHE A 24 -3.76 14.42 7.61
CA PHE A 24 -2.59 14.80 6.82
C PHE A 24 -2.62 16.28 6.46
N ASP A 25 -1.42 16.84 6.25
CA ASP A 25 -1.22 18.19 5.73
C ASP A 25 -0.18 18.13 4.61
N SER A 26 -0.31 18.99 3.59
CA SER A 26 0.71 19.17 2.53
C SER A 26 1.16 17.86 1.85
N CYS A 27 0.24 17.02 1.40
CA CYS A 27 0.56 15.72 0.81
C CYS A 27 -0.32 15.33 -0.37
N ARG A 28 0.04 14.23 -1.05
CA ARG A 28 -0.79 13.58 -2.06
C ARG A 28 -1.19 12.20 -1.59
N ILE A 29 -2.49 11.90 -1.66
CA ILE A 29 -3.04 10.60 -1.30
C ILE A 29 -3.79 10.05 -2.50
N ALA A 30 -3.35 8.90 -2.99
CA ALA A 30 -4.03 8.18 -4.06
C ALA A 30 -4.75 6.95 -3.50
N LEU A 31 -5.99 6.75 -3.91
CA LEU A 31 -6.69 5.48 -3.70
C LEU A 31 -6.04 4.43 -4.60
N VAL A 32 -5.44 3.40 -3.99
CA VAL A 32 -4.86 2.28 -4.73
C VAL A 32 -5.96 1.31 -5.13
N CYS A 33 -6.74 0.88 -4.16
CA CYS A 33 -7.91 0.04 -4.37
C CYS A 33 -8.84 0.07 -3.15
N ARG A 34 -10.08 -0.33 -3.38
CA ARG A 34 -11.07 -0.60 -2.33
C ARG A 34 -11.11 -2.11 -2.10
N SER A 35 -11.33 -2.53 -0.87
CA SER A 35 -11.35 -3.94 -0.53
C SER A 35 -12.46 -4.67 -1.28
N THR A 36 -12.19 -5.92 -1.65
CA THR A 36 -13.14 -6.82 -2.32
C THR A 36 -14.19 -7.40 -1.37
N LEU A 37 -13.92 -7.40 -0.06
CA LEU A 37 -14.77 -7.99 0.98
C LEU A 37 -15.58 -6.93 1.74
N ASP A 38 -15.03 -5.73 1.91
CA ASP A 38 -15.71 -4.63 2.60
C ASP A 38 -15.38 -3.30 1.92
N GLU A 39 -16.42 -2.63 1.38
CA GLU A 39 -16.23 -1.35 0.70
C GLU A 39 -15.72 -0.25 1.64
N LYS A 40 -15.85 -0.39 2.96
CA LYS A 40 -15.38 0.59 3.94
C LYS A 40 -13.88 0.52 4.23
N ILE A 41 -13.18 -0.46 3.65
CA ILE A 41 -11.75 -0.65 3.83
C ILE A 41 -11.04 -0.31 2.51
N VAL A 42 -10.14 0.66 2.54
CA VAL A 42 -9.43 1.14 1.34
C VAL A 42 -7.93 1.16 1.55
N LEU A 43 -7.19 0.74 0.51
CA LEU A 43 -5.73 0.86 0.47
C LEU A 43 -5.34 2.17 -0.19
N LEU A 44 -4.51 2.94 0.50
CA LEU A 44 -4.08 4.27 0.13
C LEU A 44 -2.57 4.31 -0.08
N ARG A 45 -2.16 5.09 -1.08
CA ARG A 45 -0.77 5.45 -1.29
C ARG A 45 -0.59 6.91 -0.95
N TRP A 46 0.11 7.16 0.15
CA TRP A 46 0.56 8.48 0.53
C TRP A 46 1.88 8.81 -0.16
N SER A 47 2.05 10.06 -0.56
CA SER A 47 3.32 10.60 -1.03
C SER A 47 3.48 12.05 -0.59
N LEU A 48 4.72 12.44 -0.33
CA LEU A 48 5.04 13.81 0.06
C LEU A 48 4.61 14.79 -1.04
N GLY A 49 3.89 15.85 -0.66
CA GLY A 49 3.49 16.94 -1.56
C GLY A 49 4.69 17.79 -2.00
N ALA A 50 4.47 18.76 -2.88
CA ALA A 50 5.51 19.72 -3.25
C ALA A 50 6.02 20.42 -1.97
N PHE A 51 7.34 20.36 -1.76
CA PHE A 51 8.01 20.82 -0.54
C PHE A 51 7.60 22.24 -0.15
N ASP A 52 7.10 22.41 1.07
CA ASP A 52 7.33 23.63 1.85
C ASP A 52 7.72 23.27 3.29
N THR A 53 8.74 23.97 3.75
CA THR A 53 9.61 23.68 4.89
C THR A 53 8.93 23.92 6.23
N SER A 54 8.18 22.96 6.76
CA SER A 54 7.71 22.98 8.16
C SER A 54 7.25 21.59 8.61
N SER A 55 8.15 20.70 9.03
CA SER A 55 7.74 19.52 9.81
C SER A 55 8.81 19.15 10.84
N PRO A 56 8.41 18.65 12.02
CA PRO A 56 9.36 18.18 13.01
C PRO A 56 10.17 16.99 12.47
N ILE A 57 11.41 16.93 12.95
CA ILE A 57 12.47 16.03 12.55
C ILE A 57 12.26 14.70 13.29
N THR A 58 12.36 13.58 12.60
CA THR A 58 12.66 12.29 13.23
C THR A 58 14.05 11.81 12.82
N ASP A 59 14.72 11.23 13.80
CA ASP A 59 16.09 10.71 13.79
C ASP A 59 16.27 9.65 12.69
N GLY A 60 17.20 9.86 11.75
CA GLY A 60 17.55 8.85 10.72
C GLY A 60 17.53 9.26 9.24
N GLY A 61 17.28 10.53 8.90
CA GLY A 61 17.86 11.17 7.70
C GLY A 61 17.37 10.79 6.28
N ARG A 62 16.39 9.89 6.08
CA ARG A 62 15.76 9.72 4.75
C ARG A 62 14.25 9.51 4.85
N ARG A 63 13.48 10.58 4.61
CA ARG A 63 12.02 10.49 4.49
C ARG A 63 11.65 9.61 3.29
N PRO A 64 10.81 8.57 3.45
CA PRO A 64 10.29 7.87 2.30
C PRO A 64 9.39 8.83 1.50
N HIS A 65 9.64 8.98 0.20
CA HIS A 65 8.79 9.78 -0.69
C HIS A 65 7.37 9.18 -0.86
N VAL A 66 7.16 7.94 -0.42
CA VAL A 66 5.93 7.16 -0.60
C VAL A 66 5.73 6.23 0.59
N ALA A 67 4.50 6.14 1.11
CA ALA A 67 4.07 5.19 2.14
C ALA A 67 2.68 4.63 1.79
N TYR A 68 2.32 3.47 2.36
CA TYR A 68 1.01 2.84 2.16
C TYR A 68 0.26 2.76 3.49
N TYR A 69 -1.04 2.99 3.44
CA TYR A 69 -1.93 2.94 4.59
C TYR A 69 -3.22 2.24 4.20
N VAL A 70 -3.81 1.50 5.14
CA VAL A 70 -5.21 1.09 5.05
C VAL A 70 -6.03 2.08 5.87
N LEU A 71 -7.05 2.65 5.25
CA LEU A 71 -8.12 3.35 5.96
C LEU A 71 -9.25 2.34 6.14
N ASP A 72 -9.54 2.02 7.40
CA ASP A 72 -10.61 1.13 7.80
C ASP A 72 -11.71 1.97 8.44
N SER A 73 -12.88 2.00 7.80
CA SER A 73 -14.08 2.70 8.29
C SER A 73 -15.19 1.71 8.70
N GLY A 74 -14.87 0.42 8.88
CA GLY A 74 -15.81 -0.65 9.21
C GLY A 74 -16.42 -0.51 10.62
N GLY A 75 -15.61 -0.02 11.56
CA GLY A 75 -16.00 0.33 12.94
C GLY A 75 -15.67 1.79 13.25
N ASP A 76 -14.58 2.00 13.99
CA ASP A 76 -13.97 3.33 14.19
C ASP A 76 -13.00 3.65 13.04
N GLU A 77 -13.10 4.86 12.47
CA GLU A 77 -12.22 5.31 11.38
C GLU A 77 -10.77 5.33 11.83
N GLN A 78 -9.95 4.44 11.28
CA GLN A 78 -8.53 4.30 11.62
C GLN A 78 -7.63 4.21 10.40
N LEU A 79 -6.41 4.75 10.53
CA LEU A 79 -5.34 4.64 9.54
C LEU A 79 -4.26 3.70 10.04
N VAL A 80 -4.09 2.57 9.36
CA VAL A 80 -3.10 1.55 9.69
C VAL A 80 -1.94 1.63 8.68
N PRO A 81 -0.70 1.92 9.12
CA PRO A 81 0.45 1.92 8.23
C PRO A 81 0.80 0.50 7.78
N ILE A 82 1.06 0.33 6.49
CA ILE A 82 1.42 -0.97 5.90
C ILE A 82 2.83 -0.91 5.31
N ALA A 83 3.71 -1.77 5.82
CA ALA A 83 5.12 -1.76 5.42
C ALA A 83 5.39 -2.55 4.13
N SER A 84 4.58 -3.58 3.85
CA SER A 84 4.82 -4.51 2.73
C SER A 84 3.54 -5.23 2.29
N SER A 85 3.59 -5.88 1.11
CA SER A 85 2.48 -6.73 0.66
C SER A 85 2.21 -7.92 1.60
N SER A 86 3.24 -8.45 2.27
CA SER A 86 3.07 -9.54 3.24
C SER A 86 2.34 -9.06 4.49
N ASP A 87 2.71 -7.88 4.98
CA ASP A 87 2.07 -7.20 6.11
C ASP A 87 0.59 -6.89 5.80
N LEU A 88 0.29 -6.45 4.58
CA LEU A 88 -1.09 -6.27 4.11
C LEU A 88 -1.89 -7.56 4.14
N ALA A 89 -1.31 -8.67 3.67
CA ALA A 89 -1.99 -9.96 3.59
C ALA A 89 -2.18 -10.62 4.97
N GLU A 90 -1.29 -10.35 5.92
CA GLU A 90 -1.39 -10.83 7.30
C GLU A 90 -2.47 -10.07 8.07
N GLN A 91 -2.48 -8.74 7.98
CA GLN A 91 -3.42 -7.89 8.71
C GLN A 91 -4.83 -7.87 8.09
N TYR A 92 -4.92 -7.93 6.76
CA TYR A 92 -6.18 -7.86 6.01
C TYR A 92 -6.31 -9.03 5.02
N PRO A 93 -6.44 -10.28 5.53
CA PRO A 93 -6.43 -11.47 4.69
C PRO A 93 -7.64 -11.51 3.75
N GLY A 94 -7.37 -11.62 2.44
CA GLY A 94 -8.40 -11.72 1.40
C GLY A 94 -9.09 -10.41 1.02
N HIS A 95 -8.79 -9.30 1.71
CA HIS A 95 -9.37 -7.99 1.42
C HIS A 95 -8.78 -7.33 0.16
N PHE A 96 -7.54 -7.65 -0.18
CA PHE A 96 -6.79 -7.01 -1.25
C PHE A 96 -6.05 -8.04 -2.11
N GLU A 97 -5.88 -7.74 -3.40
CA GLU A 97 -5.05 -8.52 -4.31
C GLU A 97 -3.57 -8.51 -3.88
N ALA A 98 -2.87 -9.62 -4.09
CA ALA A 98 -1.44 -9.69 -3.76
C ALA A 98 -0.60 -8.81 -4.70
N GLY A 99 0.48 -8.22 -4.17
CA GLY A 99 1.47 -7.49 -4.97
C GLY A 99 1.15 -6.01 -5.27
N LEU A 100 0.13 -5.44 -4.62
CA LEU A 100 -0.25 -4.03 -4.76
C LEU A 100 0.81 -3.06 -4.21
N ILE A 101 1.61 -3.50 -3.23
CA ILE A 101 2.71 -2.72 -2.69
C ILE A 101 3.99 -3.16 -3.40
N PRO A 102 4.61 -2.30 -4.22
CA PRO A 102 5.81 -2.64 -4.95
C PRO A 102 6.93 -2.92 -3.94
N VAL A 103 7.51 -4.12 -4.04
CA VAL A 103 8.71 -4.46 -3.29
C VAL A 103 9.79 -3.48 -3.72
N ARG A 104 10.36 -2.70 -2.78
CA ARG A 104 11.63 -2.03 -3.05
C ARG A 104 12.65 -3.13 -3.32
N ARG A 105 12.84 -3.47 -4.59
CA ARG A 105 14.03 -4.17 -5.06
C ARG A 105 15.20 -3.24 -4.78
N SER A 106 15.73 -3.28 -3.57
CA SER A 106 17.12 -2.93 -3.35
C SER A 106 17.90 -3.68 -4.41
N ARG A 107 18.53 -2.95 -5.34
CA ARG A 107 19.48 -3.52 -6.29
C ARG A 107 20.67 -4.04 -5.48
N LEU A 108 20.52 -5.19 -4.86
CA LEU A 108 21.58 -5.93 -4.21
C LEU A 108 21.37 -7.40 -4.55
N GLY A 109 22.00 -7.81 -5.65
CA GLY A 109 22.31 -9.21 -5.94
C GLY A 109 21.17 -10.09 -6.50
N CYS A 110 20.77 -9.88 -7.76
CA CYS A 110 20.29 -11.02 -8.56
C CYS A 110 21.52 -11.75 -9.13
N LEU A 111 22.20 -12.51 -8.28
CA LEU A 111 23.10 -13.58 -8.70
C LEU A 111 22.39 -14.89 -8.35
N GLY A 112 21.90 -15.58 -9.38
CA GLY A 112 21.57 -17.00 -9.33
C GLY A 112 20.20 -17.37 -8.75
N ALA A 113 19.24 -17.64 -9.63
CA ALA A 113 18.53 -18.92 -9.65
C ALA A 113 17.50 -18.90 -10.79
N ALA A 114 17.98 -19.10 -12.01
CA ALA A 114 17.15 -19.65 -13.06
C ALA A 114 17.04 -21.16 -12.80
N ILE A 115 15.89 -21.63 -12.31
CA ILE A 115 15.46 -23.01 -12.56
C ILE A 115 14.01 -22.94 -12.98
N CYS A 116 13.83 -22.95 -14.30
CA CYS A 116 12.58 -23.28 -14.95
C CYS A 116 12.20 -24.71 -14.58
N VAL A 117 11.14 -24.90 -13.79
CA VAL A 117 10.50 -26.22 -13.71
C VAL A 117 9.60 -26.35 -14.93
N LEU A 118 10.17 -26.94 -15.98
CA LEU A 118 9.41 -27.41 -17.14
C LEU A 118 8.54 -28.59 -16.72
N SER A 119 7.26 -28.42 -16.98
CA SER A 119 6.24 -29.46 -17.09
C SER A 119 6.75 -30.73 -17.77
N MET A 120 6.42 -31.89 -17.19
CA MET A 120 5.94 -33.02 -17.98
C MET A 120 4.88 -33.81 -17.18
N VAL A 121 3.65 -33.65 -17.62
CA VAL A 121 2.50 -34.50 -17.31
C VAL A 121 2.58 -35.73 -18.21
N GLY A 122 2.27 -36.92 -17.68
CA GLY A 122 2.08 -38.15 -18.48
C GLY A 122 2.45 -39.41 -17.69
N LEU A 123 1.62 -39.94 -16.78
CA LEU A 123 0.43 -40.76 -17.02
C LEU A 123 0.76 -42.23 -17.42
N VAL A 124 0.76 -43.09 -16.39
CA VAL A 124 0.21 -44.48 -16.29
C VAL A 124 0.88 -45.66 -17.04
N PHE A 125 1.17 -46.74 -16.28
CA PHE A 125 0.80 -48.18 -16.45
C PHE A 125 1.93 -49.11 -15.93
N VAL A 126 1.74 -49.83 -14.82
CA VAL A 126 1.51 -51.30 -14.73
C VAL A 126 2.62 -52.09 -15.45
N GLY A 127 3.52 -52.83 -14.78
CA GLY A 127 3.23 -53.98 -13.92
C GLY A 127 3.30 -55.28 -14.75
N PHE A 128 4.49 -55.89 -14.84
CA PHE A 128 4.74 -57.34 -14.86
C PHE A 128 6.26 -57.61 -14.88
#